data_AF-A0A1E9IPN5-F1
#
_entry.id   AF-A0A1E9IPN5-F1
#
_cell.length_a   1.000
_cell.length_b   1.000
_cell.length_c   1.000
_cell.angle_alpha   90.00
_cell.angle_beta   90.00
_cell.angle_gamma   90.00
#
_symmetry.space_group_name_H-M   'P 1'
#
loop_
_entity.id
_entity.type
_entity.pdbx_description
1 polymer ?
#
loop_
_entity_poly.entity_id
_entity_poly.type
_entity_poly.pdbx_seq_one_letter_code
_entity_poly.pdbx_strand_id
1 'polypeptide(L)'
;MKVKDVCEIIDTQKVMKVIALNEISGNENVICKFSFAGGISGYSFGRSQFDVKHNEGARNFLRNKCGFTQAEIDKLLKLDKDIAPLNEKLKAHRKEIDDLDAEHIKKMISHVASLEKLPDMDEKTFVHLVDYHNQFCLSKNGKMHQWLQSKSLLTSEDVLNFKLGLKWGKEHPEDVKRRWNNIEREW
;
A
#
# COMPACT_ATOMS: atom_id res chain seq x y z
N MET A 1 5.23 3.71 22.89
CA MET A 1 4.08 2.87 23.31
C MET A 1 4.31 1.45 22.85
N LYS A 2 3.69 0.45 23.48
CA LYS A 2 3.71 -0.90 22.91
C LYS A 2 2.84 -0.90 21.65
N VAL A 3 3.19 -1.72 20.67
CA VAL A 3 2.44 -1.80 19.39
C VAL A 3 0.95 -2.10 19.60
N LYS A 4 0.61 -2.94 20.58
CA LYS A 4 -0.79 -3.21 20.94
C LYS A 4 -1.57 -1.94 21.29
N ASP A 5 -0.96 -1.01 22.03
CA ASP A 5 -1.61 0.23 22.47
C ASP A 5 -1.78 1.18 21.28
N VAL A 6 -0.83 1.18 20.33
CA VAL A 6 -0.95 1.92 19.07
C VAL A 6 -2.11 1.39 18.23
N CYS A 7 -2.24 0.07 18.11
CA CYS A 7 -3.31 -0.55 17.32
C CYS A 7 -4.71 -0.31 17.87
N GLU A 8 -4.86 -0.01 19.16
CA GLU A 8 -6.16 0.32 19.78
C GLU A 8 -6.66 1.72 19.38
N ILE A 9 -5.74 2.64 19.04
CA ILE A 9 -6.08 4.05 18.78
C ILE A 9 -5.90 4.47 17.32
N ILE A 10 -5.16 3.70 16.51
CA ILE A 10 -4.78 4.11 15.17
C ILE A 10 -5.98 4.30 14.23
N ASP A 11 -6.05 5.47 13.61
CA ASP A 11 -7.09 5.78 12.64
C ASP A 11 -6.77 5.15 11.26
N THR A 12 -7.49 4.08 10.94
CA THR A 12 -7.36 3.38 9.65
C THR A 12 -7.61 4.30 8.44
N GLN A 13 -8.57 5.24 8.54
CA GLN A 13 -8.87 6.16 7.45
C GLN A 13 -7.73 7.14 7.23
N LYS A 14 -7.11 7.62 8.31
CA LYS A 14 -5.92 8.45 8.24
C LYS A 14 -4.74 7.69 7.62
N VAL A 15 -4.52 6.42 8.00
CA VAL A 15 -3.49 5.56 7.36
C VAL A 15 -3.76 5.44 5.87
N MET A 16 -5.00 5.15 5.47
CA MET A 16 -5.39 5.03 4.07
C MET A 16 -5.09 6.30 3.27
N LYS A 17 -5.40 7.48 3.80
CA LYS A 17 -5.11 8.77 3.16
C LYS A 17 -3.62 8.95 2.91
N VAL A 18 -2.79 8.61 3.91
CA VAL A 18 -1.34 8.76 3.83
C VAL A 18 -0.71 7.75 2.85
N ILE A 19 -1.18 6.49 2.86
CA ILE A 19 -0.74 5.50 1.85
C ILE A 19 -1.13 5.95 0.44
N ALA A 20 -2.33 6.50 0.25
CA ALA A 20 -2.76 7.04 -1.03
C ALA A 20 -1.89 8.21 -1.51
N LEU A 21 -1.41 9.07 -0.60
CA LEU A 21 -0.45 10.12 -0.96
C LEU A 21 0.88 9.54 -1.48
N ASN A 22 1.29 8.39 -0.97
CA ASN A 22 2.53 7.74 -1.38
C ASN A 22 2.40 6.97 -2.69
N GLU A 23 1.26 6.30 -2.90
CA GLU A 23 0.99 5.46 -4.07
C GLU A 23 0.49 6.25 -5.29
N ILE A 24 -0.45 7.17 -5.07
CA ILE A 24 -1.15 7.87 -6.15
C ILE A 24 -1.05 9.39 -6.05
N SER A 25 -0.11 9.90 -5.23
CA SER A 25 0.05 11.35 -4.99
C SER A 25 -1.23 12.03 -4.51
N GLY A 26 -2.12 11.29 -3.85
CA GLY A 26 -3.43 11.78 -3.41
C GLY A 26 -4.41 12.10 -4.56
N ASN A 27 -4.11 11.67 -5.79
CA ASN A 27 -4.93 11.97 -6.94
C ASN A 27 -6.18 11.09 -6.97
N GLU A 28 -7.28 11.58 -6.41
CA GLU A 28 -8.52 10.82 -6.38
C GLU A 28 -9.06 10.40 -7.75
N ASN A 29 -8.69 11.11 -8.81
CA ASN A 29 -9.14 10.81 -10.17
C ASN A 29 -8.58 9.48 -10.71
N VAL A 30 -7.51 8.94 -10.10
CA VAL A 30 -6.92 7.66 -10.52
C VAL A 30 -7.46 6.46 -9.74
N ILE A 31 -8.16 6.66 -8.62
CA ILE A 31 -8.68 5.57 -7.78
C ILE A 31 -9.60 4.65 -8.60
N CYS A 32 -10.46 5.24 -9.42
CA CYS A 32 -11.43 4.54 -10.25
C CYS A 32 -11.02 4.45 -11.72
N LYS A 33 -9.71 4.41 -12.00
CA LYS A 33 -9.18 4.19 -13.34
C LYS A 33 -8.08 3.13 -13.28
N PHE A 34 -7.97 2.38 -14.36
CA PHE A 34 -6.83 1.51 -14.56
C PHE A 34 -5.62 2.35 -14.96
N SER A 35 -4.55 2.25 -14.18
CA SER A 35 -3.25 2.85 -14.45
C SER A 35 -2.24 1.79 -14.84
N PHE A 36 -1.35 2.10 -15.79
CA PHE A 36 -0.24 1.22 -16.18
C PHE A 36 1.06 1.99 -16.06
N ALA A 37 1.98 1.49 -15.22
CA ALA A 37 3.25 2.15 -14.91
C ALA A 37 4.37 1.82 -15.91
N GLY A 38 4.12 0.97 -16.92
CA GLY A 38 5.13 0.54 -17.88
C GLY A 38 5.97 -0.65 -17.41
N GLY A 39 6.83 -1.17 -18.29
CA GLY A 39 7.72 -2.29 -17.99
C GLY A 39 7.00 -3.62 -17.81
N ILE A 40 7.33 -4.36 -16.74
CA ILE A 40 6.76 -5.69 -16.46
C ILE A 40 5.39 -5.63 -15.74
N SER A 41 4.94 -4.44 -15.33
CA SER A 41 3.73 -4.23 -14.54
C SER A 41 2.45 -4.60 -15.28
N GLY A 42 1.35 -4.81 -14.55
CA GLY A 42 0.00 -4.89 -15.10
C GLY A 42 -0.73 -3.55 -15.00
N TYR A 43 -1.97 -3.51 -15.49
CA TYR A 43 -2.91 -2.46 -15.06
C TYR A 43 -3.21 -2.63 -13.56
N SER A 44 -3.31 -1.51 -12.84
CA SER A 44 -3.65 -1.43 -11.41
C SER A 44 -4.81 -0.46 -11.17
N PHE A 45 -5.49 -0.56 -10.03
CA PHE A 45 -6.54 0.37 -9.62
C PHE A 45 -6.59 0.57 -8.10
N GLY A 46 -7.39 1.53 -7.63
CA GLY A 46 -7.54 1.84 -6.20
C GLY A 46 -6.37 2.65 -5.62
N ARG A 47 -6.52 3.10 -4.37
CA ARG A 47 -5.45 3.82 -3.65
C ARG A 47 -4.24 2.92 -3.43
N SER A 48 -4.48 1.64 -3.20
CA SER A 48 -3.45 0.64 -2.93
C SER A 48 -2.83 0.03 -4.21
N GLN A 49 -3.19 0.53 -5.40
CA GLN A 49 -2.63 0.09 -6.68
C GLN A 49 -2.71 -1.44 -6.89
N PHE A 50 -3.91 -2.01 -6.74
CA PHE A 50 -4.16 -3.44 -6.90
C PHE A 50 -3.83 -3.93 -8.33
N ASP A 51 -2.66 -4.55 -8.51
CA ASP A 51 -2.17 -5.05 -9.81
C ASP A 51 -3.03 -6.22 -10.32
N VAL A 52 -3.69 -6.04 -11.45
CA VAL A 52 -4.61 -7.03 -12.05
C VAL A 52 -3.87 -8.28 -12.54
N LYS A 53 -2.61 -8.16 -12.93
CA LYS A 53 -1.80 -9.25 -13.49
C LYS A 53 -1.32 -10.20 -12.41
N HIS A 54 -0.82 -9.67 -11.30
CA HIS A 54 -0.18 -10.45 -10.24
C HIS A 54 -1.07 -10.69 -9.01
N ASN A 55 -2.23 -10.04 -8.92
CA ASN A 55 -3.16 -10.20 -7.80
C ASN A 55 -4.46 -10.90 -8.23
N GLU A 56 -4.62 -12.17 -7.84
CA GLU A 56 -5.87 -12.91 -8.08
C GLU A 56 -7.05 -12.32 -7.31
N GLY A 57 -6.83 -11.81 -6.11
CA GLY A 57 -7.84 -11.11 -5.32
C GLY A 57 -8.39 -9.89 -6.05
N ALA A 58 -7.53 -9.12 -6.75
CA ALA A 58 -7.95 -8.00 -7.57
C ALA A 58 -8.86 -8.44 -8.73
N ARG A 59 -8.49 -9.54 -9.42
CA ARG A 59 -9.33 -10.11 -10.50
C ARG A 59 -10.68 -10.63 -9.97
N ASN A 60 -10.66 -11.30 -8.82
CA ASN A 60 -11.88 -11.81 -8.19
C ASN A 60 -12.78 -10.67 -7.72
N PHE A 61 -12.21 -9.58 -7.22
CA PHE A 61 -12.97 -8.36 -6.90
C PHE A 61 -13.63 -7.77 -8.15
N LEU A 62 -12.88 -7.56 -9.24
CA LEU A 62 -13.44 -7.03 -10.48
C LEU A 62 -14.59 -7.90 -11.01
N ARG A 63 -14.44 -9.22 -10.97
CA ARG A 63 -15.47 -10.17 -11.41
C ARG A 63 -16.71 -10.15 -10.51
N ASN A 64 -16.50 -10.29 -9.19
CA ASN A 64 -17.57 -10.60 -8.25
C ASN A 64 -18.26 -9.36 -7.67
N LYS A 65 -17.56 -8.21 -7.66
CA LYS A 65 -18.07 -6.93 -7.11
C LYS A 65 -18.34 -5.90 -8.18
N CYS A 66 -17.55 -5.89 -9.26
CA CYS A 66 -17.70 -4.91 -10.34
C CYS A 66 -18.34 -5.48 -11.62
N GLY A 67 -18.70 -6.77 -11.64
CA GLY A 67 -19.35 -7.42 -12.78
C GLY A 67 -18.50 -7.46 -14.05
N PHE A 68 -17.16 -7.43 -13.93
CA PHE A 68 -16.27 -7.59 -15.08
C PHE A 68 -16.32 -9.02 -15.60
N THR A 69 -16.48 -9.15 -16.92
CA THR A 69 -16.41 -10.43 -17.62
C THR A 69 -14.97 -10.90 -17.75
N GLN A 70 -14.77 -12.19 -18.01
CA GLN A 70 -13.43 -12.72 -18.26
C GLN A 70 -12.75 -12.04 -19.46
N ALA A 71 -13.51 -11.76 -20.53
CA ALA A 71 -12.99 -11.07 -21.71
C ALA A 71 -12.49 -9.64 -21.40
N GLU A 72 -13.18 -8.90 -20.52
CA GLU A 72 -12.74 -7.58 -20.08
C GLU A 72 -11.48 -7.65 -19.22
N ILE A 73 -11.38 -8.64 -18.33
CA ILE A 73 -10.17 -8.89 -17.53
C ILE A 73 -9.00 -9.28 -18.45
N ASP A 74 -9.24 -10.11 -19.46
CA ASP A 74 -8.22 -10.54 -20.41
C ASP A 74 -7.66 -9.36 -21.22
N LYS A 75 -8.47 -8.33 -21.51
CA LYS A 75 -7.97 -7.08 -22.11
C LYS A 75 -6.95 -6.39 -21.20
N LEU A 76 -7.23 -6.30 -19.90
CA LEU A 76 -6.29 -5.73 -18.93
C LEU A 76 -5.01 -6.56 -18.83
N LEU A 77 -5.13 -7.90 -18.81
CA LEU A 77 -3.98 -8.80 -18.75
C LEU A 77 -3.10 -8.74 -20.00
N LYS A 78 -3.70 -8.49 -21.17
CA LYS A 78 -3.01 -8.30 -22.46
C LYS A 78 -2.49 -6.89 -22.67
N LEU A 79 -2.68 -5.98 -21.71
CA LEU A 79 -2.31 -4.58 -21.80
C LEU A 79 -2.94 -3.89 -23.03
N ASP A 80 -4.21 -4.21 -23.31
CA ASP A 80 -4.97 -3.52 -24.36
C ASP A 80 -4.94 -2.00 -24.11
N LYS A 81 -4.82 -1.22 -25.17
CA LYS A 81 -4.79 0.25 -25.09
C LYS A 81 -6.20 0.84 -25.02
N ASP A 82 -7.19 0.15 -25.58
CA ASP A 82 -8.58 0.60 -25.54
C ASP A 82 -9.29 0.07 -24.29
N ILE A 83 -9.03 0.75 -23.17
CA ILE A 83 -9.62 0.47 -21.86
C ILE A 83 -10.57 1.56 -21.38
N ALA A 84 -10.91 2.54 -22.22
CA ALA A 84 -11.83 3.62 -21.84
C ALA A 84 -13.20 3.07 -21.36
N PRO A 85 -13.82 2.07 -22.02
CA PRO A 85 -15.05 1.46 -21.52
C PRO A 85 -14.87 0.79 -20.14
N LEU A 86 -13.71 0.18 -19.89
CA LEU A 86 -13.39 -0.47 -18.62
C LEU A 86 -13.23 0.55 -17.50
N ASN A 87 -12.65 1.71 -17.79
CA ASN A 87 -12.56 2.82 -16.84
C ASN A 87 -13.93 3.36 -16.47
N GLU A 88 -14.84 3.58 -17.42
CA GLU A 88 -16.20 4.03 -17.11
C GLU A 88 -16.96 3.02 -16.26
N LYS A 89 -16.80 1.72 -16.56
CA LYS A 89 -17.36 0.65 -15.73
C LYS A 89 -16.81 0.69 -14.31
N LEU A 90 -15.49 0.83 -14.15
CA LEU A 90 -14.85 0.85 -12.83
C LEU A 90 -15.32 2.03 -11.96
N LYS A 91 -15.57 3.21 -12.55
CA LYS A 91 -16.10 4.39 -11.83
C LYS A 91 -17.44 4.16 -11.15
N ALA A 92 -18.30 3.31 -11.72
CA ALA A 92 -19.58 2.98 -11.12
C ALA A 92 -19.45 2.22 -9.78
N HIS A 93 -18.25 1.72 -9.45
CA HIS A 93 -17.95 0.91 -8.28
C HIS A 93 -17.03 1.60 -7.27
N ARG A 94 -17.07 2.94 -7.19
CA ARG A 94 -16.23 3.72 -6.27
C ARG A 94 -16.35 3.24 -4.82
N LYS A 95 -17.58 2.98 -4.36
CA LYS A 95 -17.83 2.55 -2.98
C LYS A 95 -17.17 1.20 -2.69
N GLU A 96 -17.32 0.24 -3.58
CA GLU A 96 -16.71 -1.09 -3.43
C GLU A 96 -15.18 -1.01 -3.43
N ILE A 97 -14.60 -0.10 -4.22
CA ILE A 97 -13.15 0.14 -4.25
C ILE A 97 -12.69 0.80 -2.94
N ASP A 98 -13.44 1.77 -2.42
CA ASP A 98 -13.15 2.39 -1.12
C ASP A 98 -13.20 1.34 0.01
N ASP A 99 -14.17 0.43 -0.02
CA ASP A 99 -14.26 -0.69 0.94
C ASP A 99 -13.09 -1.67 0.80
N LEU A 100 -12.67 -1.99 -0.44
CA LEU A 100 -11.51 -2.83 -0.71
C LEU A 100 -10.20 -2.21 -0.21
N ASP A 101 -9.99 -0.92 -0.46
CA ASP A 101 -8.84 -0.16 0.06
C ASP A 101 -8.84 -0.20 1.58
N ALA A 102 -9.97 0.08 2.23
CA ALA A 102 -10.07 0.07 3.69
C ALA A 102 -9.77 -1.32 4.28
N GLU A 103 -10.26 -2.40 3.66
CA GLU A 103 -9.94 -3.77 4.08
C GLU A 103 -8.45 -4.07 3.91
N HIS A 104 -7.85 -3.62 2.81
CA HIS A 104 -6.41 -3.80 2.57
C HIS A 104 -5.56 -3.09 3.62
N ILE A 105 -5.88 -1.82 3.96
CA ILE A 105 -5.19 -1.10 5.04
C ILE A 105 -5.31 -1.84 6.38
N LYS A 106 -6.51 -2.31 6.74
CA LYS A 106 -6.70 -3.10 7.97
C LYS A 106 -5.84 -4.36 7.99
N LYS A 107 -5.72 -5.06 6.86
CA LYS A 107 -4.85 -6.23 6.72
C LYS A 107 -3.38 -5.87 6.90
N MET A 108 -2.92 -4.77 6.33
CA MET A 108 -1.53 -4.31 6.52
C MET A 108 -1.24 -3.94 7.98
N ILE A 109 -2.14 -3.18 8.62
CA ILE A 109 -2.03 -2.84 10.05
C ILE A 109 -1.96 -4.12 10.88
N SER A 110 -2.90 -5.05 10.66
CA SER A 110 -2.97 -6.32 11.39
C SER A 110 -1.72 -7.17 11.17
N HIS A 111 -1.20 -7.20 9.94
CA HIS A 111 0.01 -7.92 9.61
C HIS A 111 1.22 -7.36 10.36
N VAL A 112 1.45 -6.05 10.30
CA VAL A 112 2.55 -5.40 11.04
C VAL A 112 2.38 -5.63 12.55
N ALA A 113 1.17 -5.47 13.09
CA ALA A 113 0.87 -5.68 14.51
C ALA A 113 1.08 -7.13 14.98
N SER A 114 0.94 -8.11 14.08
CA SER A 114 1.13 -9.53 14.39
C SER A 114 2.59 -9.96 14.53
N LEU A 115 3.53 -9.08 14.17
CA LEU A 115 4.96 -9.37 14.27
C LEU A 115 5.40 -9.39 15.73
N GLU A 116 6.24 -10.38 16.05
CA GLU A 116 6.68 -10.62 17.41
C GLU A 116 7.92 -9.80 17.76
N LYS A 117 8.00 -9.34 19.02
CA LYS A 117 9.16 -8.61 19.56
C LYS A 117 9.46 -7.32 18.81
N LEU A 118 8.41 -6.59 18.42
CA LEU A 118 8.56 -5.23 17.92
C LEU A 118 8.99 -4.27 19.05
N PRO A 119 9.85 -3.28 18.75
CA PRO A 119 10.24 -2.24 19.70
C PRO A 119 9.05 -1.36 20.08
N ASP A 120 9.18 -0.61 21.18
CA ASP A 120 8.24 0.46 21.48
C ASP A 120 8.35 1.56 20.44
N MET A 121 7.22 2.20 20.09
CA MET A 121 7.16 3.29 19.12
C MET A 121 5.92 4.18 19.32
N ASP A 122 5.88 5.33 18.64
CA ASP A 122 4.68 6.15 18.54
C ASP A 122 3.81 5.73 17.34
N GLU A 123 2.60 6.30 17.25
CA GLU A 123 1.64 6.01 16.19
C GLU A 123 2.21 6.33 14.80
N LYS A 124 2.90 7.47 14.66
CA LYS A 124 3.51 7.91 13.40
C LYS A 124 4.56 6.92 12.90
N THR A 125 5.45 6.48 13.78
CA THR A 125 6.49 5.48 13.47
C THR A 125 5.86 4.15 13.06
N PHE A 126 4.75 3.76 13.67
CA PHE A 126 4.01 2.57 13.24
C PHE A 126 3.47 2.72 11.81
N VAL A 127 2.97 3.91 11.42
CA VAL A 127 2.55 4.16 10.01
C VAL A 127 3.71 4.02 9.03
N HIS A 128 4.93 4.43 9.41
CA HIS A 128 6.13 4.18 8.59
C HIS A 128 6.42 2.68 8.39
N LEU A 129 6.09 1.82 9.37
CA LEU A 129 6.18 0.36 9.20
C LEU A 129 5.08 -0.20 8.29
N VAL A 130 3.87 0.36 8.33
CA VAL A 130 2.79 0.02 7.40
C VAL A 130 3.17 0.41 5.98
N ASP A 131 3.72 1.61 5.76
CA ASP A 131 4.25 2.05 4.45
C ASP A 131 5.41 1.17 3.98
N TYR A 132 6.32 0.78 4.90
CA TYR A 132 7.38 -0.17 4.58
C TYR A 132 6.80 -1.51 4.12
N HIS A 133 5.77 -2.02 4.82
CA HIS A 133 5.13 -3.28 4.43
C HIS A 133 4.49 -3.16 3.05
N ASN A 134 3.81 -2.05 2.76
CA ASN A 134 3.23 -1.78 1.45
C ASN A 134 4.28 -1.74 0.33
N GLN A 135 5.43 -1.09 0.57
CA GLN A 135 6.46 -0.91 -0.45
C GLN A 135 7.37 -2.15 -0.65
N PHE A 136 7.72 -2.84 0.44
CA PHE A 136 8.78 -3.85 0.44
C PHE A 136 8.37 -5.22 0.99
N CYS A 137 7.10 -5.40 1.39
CA CYS A 137 6.61 -6.59 2.07
C CYS A 137 7.40 -6.91 3.35
N LEU A 138 6.94 -6.37 4.48
CA LEU A 138 7.51 -6.66 5.80
C LEU A 138 7.24 -8.12 6.19
N SER A 139 8.17 -9.03 5.93
CA SER A 139 7.99 -10.46 6.22
C SER A 139 8.40 -10.84 7.65
N LYS A 140 7.70 -11.81 8.24
CA LYS A 140 8.11 -12.45 9.50
C LYS A 140 9.49 -13.07 9.29
N ASN A 141 10.41 -12.75 10.20
CA ASN A 141 11.84 -13.12 10.16
C ASN A 141 12.61 -12.61 8.94
N GLY A 142 12.03 -11.70 8.14
CA GLY A 142 12.76 -10.98 7.10
C GLY A 142 13.74 -9.97 7.67
N LYS A 143 14.56 -9.37 6.78
CA LYS A 143 15.64 -8.45 7.14
C LYS A 143 15.19 -7.31 8.06
N MET A 144 14.09 -6.64 7.72
CA MET A 144 13.55 -5.54 8.54
C MET A 144 13.02 -6.04 9.88
N HIS A 145 12.31 -7.18 9.91
CA HIS A 145 11.81 -7.75 11.15
C HIS A 145 12.95 -8.12 12.12
N GLN A 146 13.99 -8.80 11.64
CA GLN A 146 15.17 -9.13 12.46
C GLN A 146 15.88 -7.87 12.98
N TRP A 147 15.99 -6.84 12.14
CA TRP A 147 16.56 -5.56 12.57
C TRP A 147 15.70 -4.85 13.63
N LEU A 148 14.37 -4.85 13.48
CA LEU A 148 13.44 -4.31 14.48
C LEU A 148 13.61 -5.00 15.84
N GLN A 149 13.79 -6.32 15.84
CA GLN A 149 13.97 -7.12 17.06
C GLN A 149 15.27 -6.79 17.83
N SER A 150 16.23 -6.11 17.18
CA SER A 150 17.47 -5.65 17.83
C SER A 150 17.29 -4.31 18.58
N LYS A 151 16.14 -3.65 18.45
CA LYS A 151 15.87 -2.33 19.04
C LYS A 151 14.93 -2.45 20.23
N SER A 152 15.11 -1.59 21.21
CA SER A 152 14.15 -1.38 22.31
C SER A 152 13.13 -0.29 21.98
N LEU A 153 13.57 0.78 21.30
CA LEU A 153 12.78 1.92 20.85
C LEU A 153 13.02 2.14 19.36
N LEU A 154 11.98 2.50 18.63
CA LEU A 154 12.03 2.83 17.21
C LEU A 154 11.46 4.23 16.97
N THR A 155 12.15 4.99 16.13
CA THR A 155 11.72 6.30 15.62
C THR A 155 11.45 6.25 14.12
N SER A 156 10.72 7.22 13.58
CA SER A 156 10.52 7.32 12.13
C SER A 156 11.82 7.55 11.36
N GLU A 157 12.80 8.22 11.96
CA GLU A 157 14.15 8.44 11.40
C GLU A 157 14.94 7.12 11.30
N ASP A 158 14.79 6.21 12.26
CA ASP A 158 15.38 4.87 12.16
C ASP A 158 14.85 4.12 10.92
N VAL A 159 13.53 4.20 10.68
CA VAL A 159 12.90 3.55 9.53
C VAL A 159 13.38 4.16 8.21
N LEU A 160 13.49 5.50 8.14
CA LEU A 160 14.06 6.21 6.99
C LEU A 160 15.48 5.72 6.67
N ASN A 161 16.36 5.73 7.66
CA ASN A 161 17.75 5.32 7.50
C ASN A 161 17.88 3.85 7.10
N PHE A 162 17.03 2.97 7.64
CA PHE A 162 16.97 1.58 7.19
C PHE A 162 16.58 1.48 5.71
N LYS A 163 15.51 2.17 5.27
CA LYS A 163 15.05 2.17 3.88
C LYS A 163 16.15 2.68 2.93
N LEU A 164 16.82 3.78 3.28
CA LEU A 164 17.93 4.36 2.50
C LEU A 164 19.15 3.41 2.39
N GLY A 165 19.32 2.49 3.35
CA GLY A 165 20.34 1.45 3.30
C GLY A 165 20.03 0.27 2.36
N LEU A 166 18.79 0.11 1.91
CA LEU A 166 18.38 -0.93 0.97
C LEU A 166 18.81 -0.60 -0.47
N LYS A 167 18.85 -1.61 -1.35
CA LYS A 167 19.17 -1.41 -2.78
C LYS A 167 18.28 -0.33 -3.40
N TRP A 168 16.95 -0.45 -3.23
CA TRP A 168 15.99 0.53 -3.72
C TRP A 168 16.22 1.92 -3.13
N GLY A 169 16.49 2.05 -1.83
CA GLY A 169 16.73 3.34 -1.20
C GLY A 169 18.02 4.02 -1.67
N LYS A 170 19.02 3.25 -2.08
CA LYS A 170 20.25 3.79 -2.70
C LYS A 170 20.02 4.25 -4.14
N GLU A 171 19.18 3.53 -4.89
CA GLU A 171 18.86 3.83 -6.30
C GLU A 171 17.82 4.95 -6.43
N HIS A 172 16.88 5.04 -5.48
CA HIS A 172 15.74 5.96 -5.48
C HIS A 172 15.57 6.67 -4.12
N PRO A 173 16.61 7.38 -3.62
CA PRO A 173 16.57 8.01 -2.30
C PRO A 173 15.48 9.10 -2.20
N GLU A 174 15.22 9.80 -3.29
CA GLU A 174 14.21 10.86 -3.33
C GLU A 174 12.78 10.31 -3.22
N ASP A 175 12.51 9.10 -3.74
CA ASP A 175 11.22 8.43 -3.51
C ASP A 175 11.05 8.06 -2.04
N VAL A 176 12.08 7.46 -1.42
CA VAL A 176 12.06 7.10 0.00
C VAL A 176 11.83 8.32 0.89
N LYS A 177 12.56 9.42 0.65
CA LYS A 177 12.41 10.68 1.39
C LYS A 177 11.05 11.32 1.16
N ARG A 178 10.54 11.33 -0.07
CA ARG A 178 9.21 11.87 -0.40
C ARG A 178 8.12 11.12 0.37
N ARG A 179 8.16 9.79 0.35
CA ARG A 179 7.19 8.95 1.08
C ARG A 179 7.25 9.22 2.59
N TRP A 180 8.46 9.29 3.14
CA TRP A 180 8.66 9.63 4.55
C TRP A 180 8.10 11.02 4.90
N ASN A 181 8.44 12.05 4.11
CA ASN A 181 7.99 13.43 4.30
C ASN A 181 6.46 13.56 4.23
N ASN A 182 5.80 12.80 3.36
CA ASN A 182 4.33 12.78 3.28
C ASN A 182 3.72 12.30 4.60
N ILE A 183 4.27 11.23 5.21
CA ILE A 183 3.80 10.74 6.51
C ILE A 183 4.07 11.77 7.59
N GLU A 184 5.28 12.33 7.64
CA GLU A 184 5.67 13.31 8.66
C GLU A 184 4.85 14.60 8.63
N ARG A 185 4.35 15.00 7.47
CA ARG A 185 3.54 16.21 7.31
C ARG A 185 2.05 16.01 7.59
N GLU A 186 1.52 14.82 7.30
CA GLU A 186 0.07 14.56 7.33
C GLU A 186 -0.36 13.73 8.54
N TRP A 187 0.60 13.23 9.33
CA TRP A 187 0.36 12.50 10.57
C TRP A 187 0.50 13.38 11.80
#